data_AF-A0AAE9S2Q3-F1
#
_entry.id   AF-A0AAE9S2Q3-F1
#
_cell.length_a   1.000
_cell.length_b   1.000
_cell.length_c   1.000
_cell.angle_alpha   90.00
_cell.angle_beta   90.00
_cell.angle_gamma   90.00
#
_symmetry.space_group_name_H-M   'P 1'
#
loop_
_entity.id
_entity.type
_entity.pdbx_description
1 polymer ?
#
loop_
_entity_poly.entity_id
_entity_poly.type
_entity_poly.pdbx_seq_one_letter_code
_entity_poly.pdbx_strand_id
1 'polypeptide(L)'
;MTYEYDERGQLSAAINAAGEAERYQYRDDYVFSLRQLAGGAEFYWEWQGEGKQARAMRHWSNLPNLDHVLWDEQPGAVTHVKRQTTRAG
;
A
#
# COMPACT_ATOMS: atom_id res chain seq x y z
N MET A 1 -15.89 -2.65 -17.66
CA MET A 1 -15.14 -2.14 -16.49
C MET A 1 -16.12 -1.35 -15.66
N THR A 2 -16.24 -1.66 -14.37
CA THR A 2 -17.15 -1.00 -13.43
C THR A 2 -16.35 -0.46 -12.27
N TYR A 3 -16.78 0.67 -11.71
CA TYR A 3 -16.16 1.30 -10.54
C TYR A 3 -17.20 1.42 -9.44
N GLU A 4 -16.80 1.05 -8.23
CA GLU A 4 -17.59 1.21 -7.02
C GLU A 4 -16.98 2.31 -6.16
N TYR A 5 -17.82 3.04 -5.44
CA TYR A 5 -17.41 4.12 -4.56
C TYR A 5 -17.97 3.89 -3.16
N ASP A 6 -17.20 4.28 -2.14
CA ASP A 6 -17.67 4.29 -0.76
C ASP A 6 -18.60 5.48 -0.47
N GLU A 7 -19.12 5.56 0.76
CA GLU A 7 -20.02 6.63 1.22
C GLU A 7 -19.39 8.03 1.17
N ARG A 8 -18.05 8.12 1.12
CA ARG A 8 -17.29 9.37 1.01
C ARG A 8 -16.96 9.72 -0.45
N GLY A 9 -17.44 8.93 -1.41
CA GLY A 9 -17.19 9.11 -2.84
C GLY A 9 -15.79 8.68 -3.27
N GLN A 10 -15.08 7.88 -2.47
CA GLN A 10 -13.76 7.37 -2.81
C GLN A 10 -13.88 6.05 -3.58
N LEU A 11 -12.99 5.80 -4.53
CA LEU A 11 -12.99 4.57 -5.32
C LEU A 11 -12.75 3.36 -4.41
N SER A 12 -13.77 2.55 -4.16
CA SER A 12 -13.67 1.38 -3.28
C SER A 12 -13.31 0.11 -4.05
N ALA A 13 -13.72 0.00 -5.32
CA ALA A 13 -13.34 -1.11 -6.18
C ALA A 13 -13.29 -0.75 -7.66
N ALA A 14 -12.39 -1.40 -8.40
CA ALA A 14 -12.32 -1.39 -9.85
C ALA A 14 -12.47 -2.82 -10.38
N ILE A 15 -13.50 -3.07 -11.17
CA ILE A 15 -13.90 -4.40 -11.63
C ILE A 15 -13.69 -4.52 -13.14
N ASN A 16 -12.85 -5.47 -13.55
CA ASN A 16 -12.52 -5.69 -14.96
C ASN A 16 -13.61 -6.45 -15.71
N ALA A 17 -13.42 -6.62 -17.02
CA ALA A 17 -14.40 -7.31 -17.87
C ALA A 17 -14.59 -8.80 -17.52
N ALA A 18 -13.63 -9.40 -16.82
CA ALA A 18 -13.71 -10.77 -16.31
C ALA A 18 -14.39 -10.86 -14.93
N GLY A 19 -14.81 -9.74 -14.34
CA GLY A 19 -15.41 -9.69 -13.00
C GLY A 19 -14.40 -9.71 -11.85
N GLU A 20 -13.11 -9.61 -12.15
CA GLU A 20 -12.05 -9.53 -11.14
C GLU A 20 -12.00 -8.12 -10.56
N ALA A 21 -11.89 -8.01 -9.24
CA ALA A 21 -11.93 -6.75 -8.52
C ALA A 21 -10.60 -6.43 -7.85
N GLU A 22 -10.09 -5.22 -8.08
CA GLU A 22 -9.18 -4.57 -7.15
C GLU A 22 -9.97 -3.74 -6.15
N ARG A 23 -9.55 -3.71 -4.89
CA ARG A 23 -10.22 -2.97 -3.81
C ARG A 23 -9.26 -2.01 -3.13
N TYR A 24 -9.79 -0.87 -2.69
CA TYR A 24 -9.00 0.19 -2.08
C TYR A 24 -9.61 0.64 -0.75
N GLN A 25 -8.75 1.01 0.19
CA GLN A 25 -9.15 1.69 1.43
C GLN A 25 -8.31 2.95 1.60
N TYR A 26 -8.87 3.90 2.34
CA TYR A 26 -8.29 5.21 2.56
C TYR A 26 -8.32 5.57 4.03
N ARG A 27 -7.34 6.38 4.44
CA ARG A 27 -7.40 7.18 5.66
C ARG A 27 -8.48 8.27 5.54
N ASP A 28 -8.83 8.88 6.66
CA ASP A 28 -9.86 9.94 6.72
C ASP A 28 -9.47 11.21 5.95
N ASP A 29 -8.19 11.40 5.68
CA ASP A 29 -7.64 12.51 4.88
C ASP A 29 -7.50 12.17 3.39
N TYR A 30 -8.21 11.13 2.92
CA TYR A 30 -8.30 10.71 1.52
C TYR A 30 -7.03 10.12 0.92
N VAL A 31 -6.03 9.79 1.73
CA VAL A 31 -4.82 9.09 1.29
C VAL A 31 -5.06 7.58 1.32
N PHE A 32 -4.74 6.88 0.23
CA PHE A 32 -4.95 5.43 0.15
C PHE A 32 -4.02 4.68 1.11
N SER A 33 -4.55 3.70 1.83
CA SER A 33 -3.82 2.92 2.85
C SER A 33 -3.69 1.44 2.51
N LEU A 34 -4.61 0.91 1.70
CA LEU A 34 -4.61 -0.48 1.25
C LEU A 34 -5.03 -0.56 -0.21
N ARG A 35 -4.33 -1.41 -0.96
CA ARG A 35 -4.76 -1.94 -2.26
C ARG A 35 -4.76 -3.47 -2.21
N GLN A 36 -5.90 -4.07 -2.51
CA GLN A 36 -6.05 -5.51 -2.62
C GLN A 36 -6.29 -5.87 -4.09
N LEU A 37 -5.48 -6.79 -4.63
CA LEU A 37 -5.67 -7.33 -5.97
C LEU A 37 -6.64 -8.52 -5.93
N ALA A 38 -7.26 -8.81 -7.07
CA ALA A 38 -8.18 -9.95 -7.21
C ALA A 38 -7.57 -11.30 -6.80
N GLY A 39 -6.25 -11.46 -6.96
CA GLY A 39 -5.50 -12.64 -6.54
C GLY A 39 -5.21 -12.72 -5.04
N GLY A 40 -5.76 -11.84 -4.21
CA GLY A 40 -5.58 -11.83 -2.75
C GLY A 40 -4.29 -11.16 -2.26
N ALA A 41 -3.44 -10.67 -3.16
CA ALA A 41 -2.28 -9.87 -2.79
C ALA A 41 -2.74 -8.53 -2.21
N GLU A 42 -2.24 -8.19 -1.03
CA GLU A 42 -2.53 -6.95 -0.33
C GLU A 42 -1.27 -6.11 -0.26
N PHE A 43 -1.41 -4.81 -0.48
CA PHE A 43 -0.35 -3.83 -0.38
C PHE A 43 -0.82 -2.72 0.55
N TYR A 44 0.04 -2.33 1.47
CA TYR A 44 -0.27 -1.37 2.53
C TYR A 44 0.76 -0.24 2.53
N TRP A 45 0.32 0.93 2.96
CA TRP A 45 1.17 2.11 3.09
C TRP A 45 0.98 2.79 4.44
N GLU A 46 2.10 3.20 5.02
CA GLU A 46 2.14 4.11 6.16
C GLU A 46 2.55 5.49 5.65
N TRP A 47 1.83 6.52 6.08
CA TRP A 47 2.01 7.89 5.60
C TRP A 47 2.26 8.84 6.76
N GLN A 48 3.19 9.76 6.57
CA GLN A 48 3.41 10.91 7.43
C GLN A 48 2.77 12.15 6.80
N GLY A 49 2.17 13.02 7.61
CA GLY A 49 1.42 14.17 7.13
C GLY A 49 0.01 13.80 6.65
N GLU A 50 -0.65 14.75 6.01
CA GLU A 50 -2.07 14.64 5.65
C GLU A 50 -2.39 15.07 4.22
N GLY A 51 -3.40 14.44 3.64
CA GLY A 51 -3.97 14.73 2.34
C GLY A 51 -2.91 14.83 1.25
N LYS A 52 -2.93 15.94 0.51
CA LYS A 52 -1.99 16.17 -0.59
C LYS A 52 -0.53 16.35 -0.15
N GLN A 53 -0.28 16.59 1.14
CA GLN A 53 1.07 16.76 1.70
C GLN A 53 1.61 15.47 2.32
N ALA A 54 0.83 14.38 2.30
CA ALA A 54 1.24 13.11 2.86
C ALA A 54 2.45 12.52 2.11
N ARG A 55 3.37 11.92 2.87
CA ARG A 55 4.60 11.27 2.38
C ARG A 55 4.59 9.81 2.82
N ALA A 56 4.87 8.90 1.91
CA ALA A 56 4.91 7.48 2.25
C ALA A 56 6.18 7.19 3.08
N MET A 57 5.99 6.72 4.30
CA MET A 57 7.07 6.30 5.20
C MET A 57 7.42 4.83 5.02
N ARG A 58 6.42 4.01 4.69
CA ARG A 58 6.58 2.57 4.55
C ARG A 58 5.60 2.00 3.52
N HIS A 59 6.02 0.94 2.84
CA HIS A 59 5.08 0.04 2.18
C HIS A 59 5.36 -1.42 2.56
N TRP A 60 4.32 -2.25 2.56
CA TRP A 60 4.45 -3.69 2.77
C TRP A 60 3.35 -4.49 2.07
N SER A 61 3.50 -5.81 2.07
CA SER A 61 2.51 -6.73 1.51
C SER A 61 2.30 -7.95 2.41
N ASN A 62 1.17 -8.64 2.21
CA ASN A 62 0.93 -9.96 2.77
C ASN A 62 1.69 -11.08 2.03
N LEU A 63 2.30 -10.78 0.87
CA LEU A 63 3.07 -11.76 0.10
C LEU A 63 4.43 -12.05 0.74
N PRO A 64 4.82 -13.33 0.90
CA PRO A 64 6.14 -13.68 1.39
C PRO A 64 7.21 -13.22 0.39
N ASN A 65 8.27 -12.60 0.90
CA ASN A 65 9.43 -12.09 0.15
C ASN A 65 9.19 -10.84 -0.72
N LEU A 66 8.06 -10.14 -0.57
CA LEU A 66 7.95 -8.79 -1.11
C LEU A 66 8.57 -7.80 -0.11
N ASP A 67 9.63 -7.10 -0.53
CA ASP A 67 10.41 -6.22 0.35
C ASP A 67 9.54 -5.13 0.99
N HIS A 68 9.70 -4.98 2.32
CA HIS A 68 9.19 -3.85 3.07
C HIS A 68 10.14 -2.67 2.87
N VAL A 69 9.79 -1.68 2.06
CA VAL A 69 10.65 -0.48 1.93
C VAL A 69 10.22 0.55 2.96
N LEU A 70 11.21 1.05 3.69
CA LEU A 70 11.12 2.20 4.58
C LEU A 70 11.77 3.38 3.86
N TRP A 71 11.07 4.50 3.81
CA TRP A 71 11.58 5.76 3.30
C TRP A 71 11.90 6.64 4.52
N ASP A 72 13.18 6.95 4.71
CA ASP A 72 13.65 7.83 5.78
C ASP A 72 13.80 9.27 5.25
N GLU A 73 13.56 10.25 6.12
CA GLU A 73 13.45 11.68 5.79
C GLU A 73 14.80 12.39 5.62
N GLN A 74 15.94 11.68 5.60
CA GLN A 74 17.17 12.32 5.16
C GLN A 74 17.08 12.57 3.65
N PRO A 75 17.18 13.82 3.17
CA PRO A 75 17.18 14.10 1.75
C PRO A 75 18.35 13.34 1.10
N GLY A 76 18.05 12.27 0.36
CA GLY A 76 19.04 11.54 -0.44
C GLY A 76 19.48 10.15 0.05
N ALA A 77 18.82 9.49 1.01
CA ALA A 77 19.21 8.13 1.41
C ALA A 77 18.03 7.13 1.47
N VAL A 78 17.96 6.22 0.50
CA VAL A 78 17.11 5.02 0.56
C VAL A 78 17.91 3.92 1.26
N THR A 79 17.46 3.46 2.43
CA THR A 79 18.08 2.31 3.10
C THR A 79 17.23 1.06 2.85
N HIS A 80 17.66 0.18 1.93
CA HIS A 80 17.10 -1.16 1.82
C HIS A 80 17.55 -1.99 3.03
N VAL A 81 16.67 -2.17 4.03
CA VAL A 81 16.96 -3.06 5.15
C VAL A 81 16.61 -4.49 4.75
N LYS A 82 17.57 -5.23 4.16
CA LYS A 82 17.49 -6.69 4.13
C LYS A 82 17.73 -7.22 5.54
N ARG A 83 16.75 -7.92 6.13
CA ARG A 83 17.02 -8.75 7.30
C ARG A 83 17.97 -9.88 6.88
N GLN A 84 19.23 -9.81 7.30
CA GLN A 84 20.10 -10.97 7.30
C GLN A 84 19.58 -11.93 8.36
N THR A 85 19.02 -13.07 7.92
CA THR A 85 18.78 -14.20 8.81
C THR A 85 20.14 -14.75 9.23
N THR A 86 20.64 -14.35 10.40
CA THR A 86 21.76 -15.06 11.04
C THR A 86 21.22 -16.40 11.53
N ARG A 87 21.50 -17.47 10.78
CA ARG A 87 21.41 -18.83 11.31
C ARG A 87 22.63 -19.03 12.22
N ALA A 88 22.41 -18.97 13.53
CA ALA A 88 23.38 -19.47 14.50
C ALA A 88 23.47 -21.00 14.34
N GLY A 89 24.68 -21.50 14.14
CA GLY A 89 25.05 -22.91 14.18
C GLY A 89 26.42 -23.03 14.82
#